data_AF-A0AAU1ZNR4-F1
#
_entry.id   AF-A0AAU1ZNR4-F1
#
_cell.length_a   1.000
_cell.length_b   1.000
_cell.length_c   1.000
_cell.angle_alpha   90.00
_cell.angle_beta   90.00
_cell.angle_gamma   90.00
#
_symmetry.space_group_name_H-M   'P 1'
#
loop_
_entity.id
_entity.type
_entity.pdbx_description
1 polymer ?
#
loop_
_entity_poly.entity_id
_entity_poly.type
_entity_poly.pdbx_seq_one_letter_code
_entity_poly.pdbx_strand_id
1 'polypeptide(L)'
;MLDHESVRRLRAHAQALADGARETSAEAVVRRVFAIQAQDTTAADLGIRVRGVDITARAIRTAYEKERSIVRSWYMRGTLHTIPSDDARWILQLFAPRILATVP
;
A
#
# COMPACT_ATOMS: atom_id res chain seq x y z
N MET A 1 -13.83 25.32 -8.13
CA MET A 1 -13.96 23.87 -7.92
C MET A 1 -13.28 23.18 -9.09
N LEU A 2 -12.43 22.17 -8.86
CA LEU A 2 -11.75 21.45 -9.94
C LEU A 2 -12.76 20.59 -10.72
N ASP A 3 -12.57 20.46 -12.04
CA ASP A 3 -13.35 19.53 -12.85
C ASP A 3 -12.96 18.06 -12.57
N HIS A 4 -13.75 17.11 -13.08
CA HIS A 4 -13.55 15.69 -12.83
C HIS A 4 -12.25 15.13 -13.42
N GLU A 5 -11.82 15.63 -14.58
CA GLU A 5 -10.59 15.18 -15.24
C GLU A 5 -9.37 15.62 -14.44
N SER A 6 -9.36 16.88 -14.01
CA SER A 6 -8.36 17.46 -13.12
C SER A 6 -8.24 16.64 -11.83
N VAL A 7 -9.35 16.28 -11.18
CA VAL A 7 -9.33 15.44 -9.97
C VAL A 7 -8.79 14.02 -10.26
N ARG A 8 -9.17 13.39 -11.37
CA ARG A 8 -8.67 12.06 -11.75
C ARG A 8 -7.17 12.08 -11.99
N ARG A 9 -6.68 13.07 -12.72
CA ARG A 9 -5.24 13.23 -12.99
C ARG A 9 -4.46 13.43 -11.69
N LEU A 10 -4.92 14.33 -10.81
CA LEU A 10 -4.30 14.55 -9.50
C LEU A 10 -4.27 13.29 -8.65
N ARG A 11 -5.34 12.49 -8.64
CA ARG A 11 -5.38 11.20 -7.93
C ARG A 11 -4.41 10.19 -8.53
N ALA A 12 -4.36 10.07 -9.85
CA ALA A 12 -3.42 9.18 -10.52
C ALA A 12 -1.97 9.58 -10.26
N HIS A 13 -1.66 10.88 -10.30
CA HIS A 13 -0.35 11.40 -9.93
C HIS A 13 -0.01 11.12 -8.46
N ALA A 14 -0.94 11.40 -7.54
CA ALA A 14 -0.77 11.11 -6.11
C ALA A 14 -0.50 9.63 -5.84
N GLN A 15 -1.02 8.73 -6.67
CA GLN A 15 -0.79 7.29 -6.58
C GLN A 15 0.44 6.79 -7.35
N ALA A 16 1.28 7.69 -7.89
CA ALA A 16 2.43 7.36 -8.75
C ALA A 16 2.05 6.55 -10.00
N LEU A 17 0.90 6.87 -10.60
CA LEU A 17 0.39 6.22 -11.82
C LEU A 17 0.43 7.15 -13.05
N ALA A 18 0.61 8.46 -12.87
CA ALA A 18 0.58 9.45 -13.95
C ALA A 18 1.72 10.47 -13.86
N ASP A 19 1.92 11.23 -14.94
CA ASP A 19 2.87 12.35 -15.04
C ASP A 19 4.32 11.95 -14.67
N GLY A 20 4.72 10.72 -15.01
CA GLY A 20 6.08 10.21 -14.75
C GLY A 20 6.40 9.92 -13.28
N ALA A 21 5.48 10.17 -12.34
CA ALA A 21 5.70 9.90 -10.92
C ALA A 21 5.89 8.40 -10.68
N ARG A 22 7.06 8.02 -10.16
CA ARG A 22 7.43 6.65 -9.78
C ARG A 22 8.33 6.71 -8.56
N GLU A 23 8.12 5.79 -7.64
CA GLU A 23 8.97 5.64 -6.45
C GLU A 23 10.12 4.66 -6.71
N THR A 24 11.20 4.77 -5.93
CA THR A 24 12.43 3.98 -6.12
C THR A 24 12.54 2.77 -5.20
N SER A 25 11.60 2.58 -4.27
CA SER A 25 11.56 1.44 -3.35
C SER A 25 10.14 0.98 -3.05
N ALA A 26 10.00 -0.28 -2.63
CA ALA A 26 8.70 -0.84 -2.25
C ALA A 26 8.09 -0.11 -1.04
N GLU A 27 8.93 0.25 -0.06
CA GLU A 27 8.54 1.08 1.08
C GLU A 27 7.99 2.44 0.63
N ALA A 28 8.71 3.16 -0.24
CA ALA A 28 8.29 4.47 -0.71
C ALA A 28 6.95 4.41 -1.46
N VAL A 29 6.75 3.37 -2.29
CA VAL A 29 5.45 3.10 -2.93
C VAL A 29 4.36 2.93 -1.88
N VAL A 30 4.54 2.01 -0.94
CA VAL A 30 3.53 1.66 0.07
C VAL A 30 3.24 2.87 0.97
N ARG A 31 4.25 3.67 1.31
CA ARG A 31 4.10 4.91 2.08
C ARG A 31 3.29 5.96 1.32
N ARG A 32 3.49 6.07 0.00
CA ARG A 32 2.77 7.02 -0.86
C ARG A 32 1.27 6.69 -0.96
N VAL A 33 0.93 5.42 -1.17
CA VAL A 33 -0.48 5.00 -1.34
C VAL A 33 -1.13 4.47 -0.06
N PHE A 34 -0.36 4.49 1.03
CA PHE A 34 -0.68 4.05 2.39
C PHE A 34 -0.97 2.56 2.55
N ALA A 35 -1.77 1.96 1.66
CA ALA A 35 -2.13 0.55 1.74
C ALA A 35 -2.33 -0.07 0.36
N ILE A 36 -1.88 -1.31 0.18
CA ILE A 36 -2.14 -2.14 -0.99
C ILE A 36 -2.84 -3.41 -0.52
N GLN A 37 -3.97 -3.75 -1.15
CA GLN A 37 -4.70 -4.99 -0.85
C GLN A 37 -3.83 -6.20 -1.19
N ALA A 38 -3.74 -7.16 -0.28
CA ALA A 38 -2.76 -8.26 -0.35
C ALA A 38 -3.36 -9.63 -0.03
N GLN A 39 -4.62 -9.88 -0.42
CA GLN A 39 -5.21 -11.22 -0.33
C GLN A 39 -4.55 -12.17 -1.34
N ASP A 40 -4.25 -11.63 -2.52
CA ASP A 40 -3.39 -12.24 -3.53
C ASP A 40 -2.03 -11.54 -3.52
N THR A 41 -0.97 -12.31 -3.28
CA THR A 41 0.40 -11.79 -3.17
C THR A 41 0.95 -11.30 -4.50
N THR A 42 0.58 -11.94 -5.60
CA THR A 42 1.02 -11.56 -6.95
C THR A 42 0.42 -10.21 -7.33
N ALA A 43 -0.88 -10.02 -7.05
CA ALA A 43 -1.57 -8.76 -7.27
C ALA A 43 -1.00 -7.64 -6.39
N ALA A 44 -0.63 -7.92 -5.13
CA ALA A 44 0.01 -6.96 -4.25
C ALA A 44 1.37 -6.50 -4.82
N ASP A 45 2.21 -7.45 -5.23
CA ASP A 45 3.53 -7.15 -5.81
C ASP A 45 3.41 -6.36 -7.12
N LEU A 46 2.46 -6.70 -7.99
CA LEU A 46 2.15 -5.90 -9.19
C LEU A 46 1.66 -4.49 -8.83
N GLY A 47 0.84 -4.37 -7.79
CA GLY A 47 0.39 -3.11 -7.25
C GLY A 47 1.54 -2.22 -6.76
N ILE A 48 2.59 -2.82 -6.18
CA ILE A 48 3.81 -2.09 -5.82
C ILE A 48 4.58 -1.69 -7.09
N ARG A 49 4.85 -2.65 -7.98
CA ARG A 49 5.73 -2.45 -9.14
C ARG A 49 5.21 -1.42 -10.14
N VAL A 50 3.90 -1.36 -10.37
CA VAL A 50 3.32 -0.39 -11.32
C VAL A 50 3.51 1.07 -10.89
N ARG A 51 3.79 1.30 -9.60
CA ARG A 51 3.98 2.62 -8.97
C ARG A 51 5.45 2.98 -8.77
N GLY A 52 6.37 2.09 -9.14
CA GLY A 52 7.80 2.30 -8.98
C GLY A 52 8.58 2.11 -10.26
N VAL A 53 9.88 2.37 -10.17
CA VAL A 53 10.86 2.13 -11.23
C VAL A 53 11.87 1.09 -10.75
N ASP A 54 12.18 0.11 -11.58
CA ASP A 54 13.16 -0.96 -11.32
C ASP A 54 12.97 -1.75 -10.01
N ILE A 55 11.76 -1.73 -9.44
CA ILE A 55 11.41 -2.53 -8.26
C ILE A 55 11.27 -4.00 -8.67
N THR A 56 12.24 -4.81 -8.23
CA THR A 56 12.25 -6.26 -8.46
C THR A 56 11.46 -7.01 -7.40
N ALA A 57 11.03 -8.24 -7.72
CA ALA A 57 10.42 -9.14 -6.72
C ALA A 57 11.37 -9.40 -5.53
N ARG A 58 12.70 -9.45 -5.78
CA ARG A 58 13.69 -9.56 -4.70
C ARG A 58 13.68 -8.34 -3.79
N ALA A 59 13.59 -7.13 -4.34
CA ALA A 59 13.52 -5.90 -3.55
C ALA A 59 12.27 -5.86 -2.66
N ILE A 60 11.10 -6.27 -3.20
CA ILE A 60 9.87 -6.37 -2.40
C ILE A 60 10.02 -7.39 -1.26
N ARG A 61 10.58 -8.56 -1.56
CA ARG A 61 10.86 -9.57 -0.53
C ARG A 61 11.81 -9.04 0.55
N THR A 62 12.87 -8.33 0.16
CA THR A 62 13.80 -7.68 1.10
C THR A 62 13.08 -6.69 2.01
N ALA A 63 12.16 -5.89 1.46
CA ALA A 63 11.37 -4.93 2.23
C ALA A 63 10.52 -5.60 3.32
N TYR A 64 9.90 -6.74 3.02
CA TYR A 64 9.17 -7.53 4.03
C TYR A 64 10.08 -8.23 5.04
N GLU A 65 11.12 -8.93 4.57
CA GLU A 65 11.81 -9.95 5.37
C GLU A 65 13.06 -9.44 6.07
N LYS A 66 13.80 -8.52 5.43
CA LYS A 66 15.11 -8.05 5.91
C LYS A 66 15.00 -6.67 6.53
N GLU A 67 14.45 -5.72 5.80
CA GLU A 67 14.27 -4.34 6.26
C GLU A 67 13.07 -4.24 7.21
N ARG A 68 12.04 -5.07 6.99
CA ARG A 68 10.76 -4.99 7.70
C ARG A 68 10.16 -3.59 7.61
N SER A 69 10.39 -2.90 6.50
CA SER A 69 9.89 -1.55 6.23
C SER A 69 8.40 -1.56 5.85
N ILE A 70 7.90 -2.70 5.38
CA ILE A 70 6.48 -2.94 5.09
C ILE A 70 5.99 -4.22 5.78
N VAL A 71 4.71 -4.24 6.13
CA VAL A 71 4.08 -5.37 6.83
C VAL A 71 2.74 -5.73 6.20
N ARG A 72 2.45 -7.03 6.11
CA ARG A 72 1.16 -7.56 5.65
C ARG A 72 0.34 -8.07 6.84
N SER A 73 -0.85 -7.51 7.05
CA SER A 73 -1.79 -7.98 8.09
C SER A 73 -3.24 -7.61 7.73
N TRP A 74 -4.19 -7.96 8.58
CA TRP A 74 -5.60 -7.63 8.43
C TRP A 74 -5.90 -6.22 8.92
N TYR A 75 -6.46 -5.39 8.03
CA TYR A 75 -6.71 -3.97 8.29
C TYR A 75 -8.09 -3.54 7.76
N MET A 76 -8.15 -2.61 6.80
CA MET A 76 -9.39 -2.04 6.29
C MET A 76 -10.38 -3.13 5.85
N ARG A 77 -11.63 -3.05 6.31
CA ARG A 77 -12.70 -4.00 5.98
C ARG A 77 -12.38 -5.46 6.32
N GLY A 78 -11.43 -5.72 7.22
CA GLY A 78 -11.07 -7.08 7.63
C GLY A 78 -10.33 -7.89 6.57
N THR A 79 -9.69 -7.25 5.58
CA THR A 79 -8.89 -7.97 4.56
C THR A 79 -7.39 -7.69 4.70
N LEU A 80 -6.57 -8.56 4.11
CA LEU A 80 -5.11 -8.39 4.12
C LEU A 80 -4.71 -7.14 3.35
N HIS A 81 -3.87 -6.29 3.95
CA HIS A 81 -3.19 -5.21 3.24
C HIS A 81 -1.72 -5.15 3.64
N THR A 82 -0.91 -4.65 2.71
CA THR A 82 0.47 -4.23 2.94
C THR A 82 0.49 -2.74 3.24
N ILE A 83 1.09 -2.36 4.36
CA ILE A 83 1.23 -0.97 4.83
C ILE A 83 2.67 -0.72 5.29
N PRO A 84 3.10 0.54 5.54
CA PRO A 84 4.36 0.82 6.20
C PRO A 84 4.36 0.27 7.62
N SER A 85 5.47 -0.31 8.05
CA SER A 85 5.54 -0.98 9.36
C SER A 85 5.31 -0.03 10.54
N ASP A 86 5.79 1.21 10.44
CA ASP A 86 5.62 2.24 11.48
C ASP A 86 4.16 2.60 11.73
N ASP A 87 3.30 2.41 10.73
CA ASP A 87 1.88 2.73 10.82
C ASP A 87 1.03 1.60 11.41
N ALA A 88 1.59 0.39 11.53
CA ALA A 88 0.83 -0.81 11.90
C ALA A 88 0.14 -0.70 13.25
N ARG A 89 0.80 -0.12 14.26
CA ARG A 89 0.24 -0.01 15.60
C ARG A 89 -1.02 0.86 15.63
N TRP A 90 -0.96 2.07 15.08
CA TRP A 90 -2.08 3.00 15.17
C TRP A 90 -3.22 2.58 14.23
N ILE A 91 -2.90 1.96 13.08
CA ILE A 91 -3.91 1.42 12.17
C ILE A 91 -4.69 0.27 12.81
N LEU A 92 -4.02 -0.62 13.55
CA LEU A 92 -4.70 -1.67 14.30
C LEU A 92 -5.60 -1.07 15.38
N GLN A 93 -5.16 -0.05 16.11
CA GLN A 93 -6.01 0.63 17.08
C GLN A 93 -7.27 1.23 16.45
N LEU A 94 -7.17 1.74 15.23
CA LEU A 94 -8.30 2.32 14.50
C LEU A 94 -9.30 1.25 14.00
N PHE A 95 -8.82 0.16 13.39
CA PHE A 95 -9.70 -0.80 12.73
C PHE A 95 -10.07 -2.03 13.56
N ALA A 96 -9.20 -2.47 14.49
CA ALA A 96 -9.42 -3.71 15.25
C ALA A 96 -10.75 -3.73 16.03
N PRO A 97 -11.21 -2.65 16.70
CA PRO A 97 -12.48 -2.68 17.42
C PRO A 97 -13.67 -3.04 16.52
N ARG A 98 -13.71 -2.50 15.30
CA ARG A 98 -14.78 -2.77 14.34
C ARG A 98 -14.67 -4.18 13.75
N ILE A 99 -13.45 -4.67 13.48
CA ILE A 99 -13.23 -6.02 12.94
C ILE A 99 -13.63 -7.07 13.98
N LEU A 100 -13.18 -6.92 15.23
CA LEU A 100 -13.44 -7.88 16.30
C LEU A 100 -14.93 -7.95 16.66
N ALA A 101 -15.66 -6.84 16.56
CA ALA A 101 -17.12 -6.82 16.76
C ALA A 101 -17.91 -7.61 15.70
N THR A 102 -17.27 -8.02 14.60
CA THR A 102 -17.90 -8.84 13.55
C THR A 102 -17.58 -10.33 13.67
N VAL A 103 -16.72 -10.71 14.62
CA VAL A 103 -16.43 -12.11 14.93
C VAL A 103 -17.48 -12.60 15.93
N PRO A 104 -18.21 -13.69 15.66
CA PRO A 104 -19.20 -14.25 16.58
C PRO A 104 -18.62 -14.70 17.92
#